data_AF-A0AB32V0C8-F1
#
_entry.id   AF-A0AB32V0C8-F1
#
_cell.length_a   1.000
_cell.length_b   1.000
_cell.length_c   1.000
_cell.angle_alpha   90.00
_cell.angle_beta   90.00
_cell.angle_gamma   90.00
#
_symmetry.space_group_name_H-M   'P 1'
#
loop_
_entity.id
_entity.type
_entity.pdbx_description
1 polymer ?
#
loop_
_entity_poly.entity_id
_entity_poly.type
_entity_poly.pdbx_seq_one_letter_code
_entity_poly.pdbx_strand_id
1 'polypeptide(L)'
;MAGLAPEGSQFDARQYDQKMTELLQTDGDEFFTSYDEVYDSFDSMGLQENLLRGIYAYGFEKPSAIQQRGIVPFCKGLDVIQQAQSGTGKTATFCSGILQQLDYGVVQCQALVLAPTRELAQQIEKVMRALGDYLGVKVHACVGGTSVREDQRILQSGVHVVVGTPGRVFDMLRRQSLRPDYIKMFVLDEADEMLSRGFKDQIYDIFQQLPAKIQVGVFSATMPPEALEITRKFMNKPVRILVKRDELTLEGIKQFYVNVEKEEWKLETLCDLYETLAITQSVIFVNTRRKVDWLTDKMRSRDHTVSATHGDMDQNTRDIIMREFRSGSSRVLITTDLLARGIDVQQVSLVINYDLPTQPENYLHRIGRSGRFGRKGVAINFVTRDDERMLFDIQKFYNVVVEELPSNVADLL
;
A
#
# COMPACT_ATOMS: atom_id res chain seq x y z
N MET A 1 24.19 31.58 1.93
CA MET A 1 23.59 31.21 3.24
C MET A 1 22.67 30.04 2.98
N ALA A 2 23.11 28.83 3.34
CA ALA A 2 22.32 27.61 3.17
C ALA A 2 21.24 27.58 4.26
N GLY A 3 19.97 27.55 3.85
CA GLY A 3 18.85 27.35 4.76
C GLY A 3 18.89 25.95 5.35
N LEU A 4 18.89 25.88 6.67
CA LEU A 4 18.75 24.65 7.45
C LEU A 4 17.44 23.95 7.07
N ALA A 5 17.50 22.62 6.92
CA ALA A 5 16.30 21.80 6.79
C ALA A 5 15.44 21.93 8.05
N PRO A 6 14.09 21.90 7.96
CA PRO A 6 13.25 21.97 9.15
C PRO A 6 13.52 20.76 10.05
N GLU A 7 13.71 21.01 11.35
CA GLU A 7 13.79 19.96 12.37
C GLU A 7 12.56 19.05 12.25
N GLY A 8 12.80 17.73 12.16
CA GLY A 8 11.74 16.74 12.09
C GLY A 8 10.78 16.87 13.27
N SER A 9 9.48 16.94 12.98
CA SER A 9 8.41 16.95 13.98
C SER A 9 8.58 15.77 14.94
N GLN A 10 8.84 16.06 16.22
CA GLN A 10 8.93 15.05 17.27
C GLN A 10 7.58 14.33 17.40
N PHE A 11 7.61 12.99 17.32
CA PHE A 11 6.42 12.16 17.54
C PHE A 11 6.09 12.10 19.04
N ASP A 12 4.92 12.60 19.44
CA ASP A 12 4.39 12.48 20.81
C ASP A 12 3.27 11.43 20.85
N ALA A 13 3.61 10.23 21.33
CA ALA A 13 2.68 9.12 21.47
C ALA A 13 1.48 9.45 22.38
N ARG A 14 1.65 10.30 23.41
CA ARG A 14 0.54 10.66 24.32
C ARG A 14 -0.45 11.56 23.63
N GLN A 15 0.03 12.53 22.86
CA GLN A 15 -0.82 13.42 22.07
C GLN A 15 -1.59 12.64 21.00
N TYR A 16 -0.93 11.68 20.34
CA TYR A 16 -1.57 10.78 19.38
C TYR A 16 -2.70 9.96 20.01
N ASP A 17 -2.42 9.30 21.14
CA ASP A 17 -3.41 8.47 21.84
C ASP A 17 -4.58 9.31 22.38
N GLN A 18 -4.30 10.52 22.88
CA GLN A 18 -5.34 11.44 23.34
C GLN A 18 -6.23 11.91 22.20
N LYS A 19 -5.65 12.35 21.07
CA LYS A 19 -6.42 12.79 19.88
C LYS A 19 -7.23 11.65 19.28
N MET A 20 -6.68 10.44 19.25
CA MET A 20 -7.40 9.22 18.86
C MET A 20 -8.57 8.93 19.79
N THR A 21 -8.37 9.04 21.10
CA THR A 21 -9.41 8.77 22.10
C THR A 21 -10.55 9.79 22.01
N GLU A 22 -10.23 11.07 21.87
CA GLU A 22 -11.23 12.14 21.66
C GLU A 22 -12.01 11.91 20.36
N LEU A 23 -11.35 11.61 19.24
CA LEU A 23 -12.00 11.28 17.97
C LEU A 23 -12.88 10.03 18.06
N LEU A 24 -12.60 9.10 18.96
CA LEU A 24 -13.41 7.90 19.16
C LEU A 24 -14.55 8.11 20.16
N GLN A 25 -14.38 8.99 21.16
CA GLN A 25 -15.36 9.24 22.21
C GLN A 25 -16.45 10.24 21.80
N THR A 26 -16.15 11.21 20.94
CA THR A 26 -17.06 12.36 20.74
C THR A 26 -18.40 11.99 20.06
N ASP A 27 -18.53 10.83 19.39
CA ASP A 27 -19.81 10.29 18.84
C ASP A 27 -19.66 8.80 18.42
N GLY A 28 -18.83 8.04 19.13
CA GLY A 28 -18.22 6.79 18.66
C GLY A 28 -19.17 5.72 18.13
N ASP A 29 -20.33 5.54 18.78
CA ASP A 29 -21.27 4.46 18.41
C ASP A 29 -22.34 4.91 17.41
N GLU A 30 -22.60 6.21 17.24
CA GLU A 30 -23.62 6.70 16.27
C GLU A 30 -23.07 6.85 14.84
N PHE A 31 -21.75 7.04 14.71
CA PHE A 31 -21.10 7.22 13.42
C PHE A 31 -20.75 5.89 12.71
N PHE A 32 -20.72 4.75 13.40
CA PHE A 32 -20.41 3.47 12.76
C PHE A 32 -21.66 2.59 12.62
N THR A 33 -21.74 1.86 11.52
CA THR A 33 -22.72 0.78 11.36
C THR A 33 -22.10 -0.52 11.87
N SER A 34 -22.79 -1.24 12.75
CA SER A 34 -22.39 -2.58 13.18
C SER A 34 -22.59 -3.58 12.03
N TYR A 35 -21.62 -4.48 11.85
CA TYR A 35 -21.70 -5.53 10.85
C TYR A 35 -20.93 -6.75 11.34
N ASP A 36 -21.66 -7.78 11.76
CA ASP A 36 -21.11 -8.93 12.47
C ASP A 36 -21.09 -10.21 11.61
N GLU A 37 -21.57 -10.14 10.36
CA GLU A 37 -21.58 -11.30 9.46
C GLU A 37 -20.15 -11.63 9.00
N VAL A 38 -19.78 -12.91 9.10
CA VAL A 38 -18.50 -13.48 8.67
C VAL A 38 -18.77 -14.62 7.69
N TYR A 39 -18.04 -14.63 6.58
CA TYR A 39 -18.24 -15.59 5.50
C TYR A 39 -16.97 -16.42 5.26
N ASP A 40 -16.98 -17.69 5.66
CA ASP A 40 -15.80 -18.57 5.62
C ASP A 40 -15.37 -19.03 4.20
N SER A 41 -16.18 -18.76 3.18
CA SER A 41 -15.92 -19.15 1.79
C SER A 41 -16.40 -18.06 0.82
N PHE A 42 -15.81 -17.97 -0.38
CA PHE A 42 -16.32 -17.04 -1.39
C PHE A 42 -17.70 -17.46 -1.91
N ASP A 43 -18.01 -18.76 -1.95
CA ASP A 43 -19.31 -19.29 -2.37
C ASP A 43 -20.46 -18.82 -1.46
N SER A 44 -20.22 -18.67 -0.16
CA SER A 44 -21.24 -18.21 0.79
C SER A 44 -21.50 -16.71 0.74
N MET A 45 -20.70 -15.93 0.01
CA MET A 45 -20.82 -14.46 -0.06
C MET A 45 -21.89 -13.97 -1.04
N GLY A 46 -22.54 -14.86 -1.80
CA GLY A 46 -23.59 -14.49 -2.76
C GLY A 46 -23.08 -13.67 -3.96
N LEU A 47 -21.84 -13.89 -4.38
CA LEU A 47 -21.22 -13.20 -5.51
C LEU A 47 -21.76 -13.73 -6.85
N GLN A 48 -21.69 -12.90 -7.90
CA GLN A 48 -22.01 -13.32 -9.26
C GLN A 48 -21.11 -14.49 -9.68
N GLU A 49 -21.66 -15.48 -10.37
CA GLU A 49 -20.92 -16.70 -10.77
C GLU A 49 -19.65 -16.39 -11.58
N ASN A 50 -19.73 -15.43 -12.50
CA ASN A 50 -18.57 -15.00 -13.29
C ASN A 50 -17.50 -14.28 -12.44
N LEU A 51 -17.90 -13.53 -11.40
CA LEU A 51 -16.95 -12.93 -10.46
C LEU A 51 -16.27 -14.03 -9.63
N LEU A 52 -17.06 -14.97 -9.11
CA LEU A 52 -16.57 -16.10 -8.32
C LEU A 52 -15.56 -16.93 -9.13
N ARG A 53 -15.86 -17.19 -10.40
CA ARG A 53 -14.94 -17.85 -11.34
C ARG A 53 -13.64 -17.06 -11.52
N GLY A 54 -13.70 -15.74 -11.62
CA GLY A 54 -12.52 -14.87 -11.69
C GLY A 54 -11.66 -14.93 -10.43
N ILE A 55 -12.28 -14.92 -9.25
CA ILE A 55 -11.61 -15.07 -7.95
C ILE A 55 -10.82 -16.38 -7.87
N TYR A 56 -11.46 -17.50 -8.21
CA TYR A 56 -10.81 -18.81 -8.20
C TYR A 56 -9.73 -18.94 -9.28
N ALA A 57 -9.97 -18.42 -10.49
CA ALA A 57 -8.99 -18.44 -11.57
C ALA A 57 -7.73 -17.60 -11.26
N TYR A 58 -7.88 -16.55 -10.45
CA TYR A 58 -6.75 -15.76 -9.96
C TYR A 58 -5.88 -16.52 -8.94
N GLY A 59 -6.41 -17.61 -8.36
CA GLY A 59 -5.71 -18.48 -7.42
C GLY A 59 -6.10 -18.29 -5.96
N PHE A 60 -7.19 -17.57 -5.65
CA PHE A 60 -7.72 -17.54 -4.29
C PHE A 60 -8.50 -18.80 -3.99
N GLU A 61 -8.20 -19.48 -2.89
CA GLU A 61 -8.93 -20.67 -2.44
C GLU A 61 -9.88 -20.37 -1.27
N LYS A 62 -9.39 -19.64 -0.27
CA LYS A 62 -10.17 -19.24 0.92
C LYS A 62 -10.03 -17.74 1.17
N PRO A 63 -11.11 -17.08 1.62
CA PRO A 63 -11.05 -15.67 1.99
C PRO A 63 -10.20 -15.48 3.25
N SER A 64 -9.34 -14.46 3.22
CA SER A 64 -8.62 -14.00 4.42
C SER A 64 -9.57 -13.38 5.44
N ALA A 65 -9.14 -13.23 6.69
CA ALA A 65 -9.96 -12.66 7.76
C ALA A 65 -10.61 -11.31 7.40
N ILE A 66 -9.91 -10.48 6.62
CA ILE A 66 -10.46 -9.20 6.16
C ILE A 66 -11.46 -9.35 5.02
N GLN A 67 -11.24 -10.30 4.12
CA GLN A 67 -12.17 -10.60 3.02
C GLN A 67 -13.48 -11.19 3.53
N GLN A 68 -13.40 -12.08 4.53
CA GLN A 68 -14.55 -12.72 5.20
C GLN A 68 -15.54 -11.70 5.78
N ARG A 69 -15.04 -10.54 6.20
CA ARG A 69 -15.81 -9.46 6.84
C ARG A 69 -16.10 -8.30 5.88
N GLY A 70 -15.22 -8.04 4.92
CA GLY A 70 -15.23 -6.80 4.13
C GLY A 70 -15.89 -6.88 2.77
N ILE A 71 -15.92 -8.05 2.12
CA ILE A 71 -16.46 -8.16 0.75
C ILE A 71 -17.97 -7.87 0.75
N VAL A 72 -18.73 -8.60 1.56
CA VAL A 72 -20.20 -8.54 1.56
C VAL A 72 -20.77 -7.18 1.96
N PRO A 73 -20.34 -6.49 3.04
CA PRO A 73 -20.88 -5.16 3.36
C PRO A 73 -20.60 -4.17 2.24
N PHE A 74 -19.42 -4.24 1.61
CA PHE A 74 -19.11 -3.39 0.48
C PHE A 74 -20.00 -3.72 -0.73
N CYS A 75 -20.27 -5.00 -1.03
CA CYS A 75 -21.22 -5.42 -2.07
C CYS A 75 -22.66 -4.93 -1.81
N LYS A 76 -23.06 -4.78 -0.53
CA LYS A 76 -24.38 -4.29 -0.11
C LYS A 76 -24.52 -2.77 -0.24
N GLY A 77 -23.51 -2.05 -0.74
CA GLY A 77 -23.56 -0.60 -0.92
C GLY A 77 -23.27 0.20 0.36
N LEU A 78 -22.77 -0.45 1.42
CA LEU A 78 -22.39 0.23 2.66
C LEU A 78 -21.04 0.92 2.51
N ASP A 79 -20.90 2.08 3.12
CA ASP A 79 -19.58 2.69 3.30
C ASP A 79 -18.72 1.79 4.20
N VAL A 80 -17.44 1.63 3.86
CA VAL A 80 -16.55 0.72 4.61
C VAL A 80 -15.22 1.39 4.92
N ILE A 81 -14.82 1.34 6.19
CA ILE A 81 -13.44 1.62 6.62
C ILE A 81 -12.80 0.29 6.97
N GLN A 82 -11.78 -0.09 6.21
CA GLN A 82 -11.08 -1.35 6.39
C GLN A 82 -9.62 -1.13 6.74
N GLN A 83 -9.26 -1.47 7.97
CA GLN A 83 -7.88 -1.41 8.46
C GLN A 83 -7.32 -2.83 8.62
N ALA A 84 -6.31 -3.16 7.83
CA ALA A 84 -5.61 -4.45 7.91
C ALA A 84 -4.17 -4.34 7.42
N GLN A 85 -3.31 -5.29 7.78
CA GLN A 85 -1.90 -5.27 7.36
C GLN A 85 -1.73 -5.30 5.82
N SER A 86 -0.53 -4.94 5.35
CA SER A 86 -0.15 -5.15 3.95
C SER A 86 -0.19 -6.64 3.58
N GLY A 87 -0.62 -6.97 2.36
CA GLY A 87 -0.64 -8.37 1.90
C GLY A 87 -1.78 -9.25 2.44
N THR A 88 -2.74 -8.69 3.21
CA THR A 88 -3.88 -9.44 3.78
C THR A 88 -5.09 -9.56 2.85
N GLY A 89 -5.01 -9.06 1.62
CA GLY A 89 -6.11 -9.15 0.64
C GLY A 89 -7.07 -7.94 0.59
N LYS A 90 -6.69 -6.78 1.16
CA LYS A 90 -7.47 -5.52 1.07
C LYS A 90 -7.83 -5.15 -0.37
N THR A 91 -6.85 -5.17 -1.27
CA THR A 91 -7.07 -4.85 -2.69
C THR A 91 -8.11 -5.74 -3.34
N ALA A 92 -8.00 -7.06 -3.13
CA ALA A 92 -8.99 -8.01 -3.64
C ALA A 92 -10.38 -7.82 -2.99
N THR A 93 -10.45 -7.32 -1.75
CA THR A 93 -11.71 -7.05 -1.06
C THR A 93 -12.52 -5.98 -1.78
N PHE A 94 -11.94 -4.79 -1.99
CA PHE A 94 -12.64 -3.71 -2.68
C PHE A 94 -12.80 -3.97 -4.18
N CYS A 95 -11.85 -4.65 -4.83
CA CYS A 95 -12.01 -5.03 -6.23
C CYS A 95 -13.21 -5.94 -6.41
N SER A 96 -13.39 -6.94 -5.53
CA SER A 96 -14.55 -7.84 -5.58
C SER A 96 -15.85 -7.09 -5.37
N GLY A 97 -15.92 -6.20 -4.37
CA GLY A 97 -17.14 -5.44 -4.12
C GLY A 97 -17.46 -4.37 -5.17
N ILE A 98 -16.46 -3.80 -5.84
CA ILE A 98 -16.68 -2.96 -7.04
C ILE A 98 -17.26 -3.82 -8.15
N LEU A 99 -16.57 -4.91 -8.54
CA LEU A 99 -16.94 -5.77 -9.67
C LEU A 99 -18.34 -6.37 -9.51
N GLN A 100 -18.72 -6.71 -8.28
CA GLN A 100 -20.05 -7.23 -7.96
C GLN A 100 -21.18 -6.23 -8.24
N GLN A 101 -20.90 -4.93 -8.10
CA GLN A 101 -21.90 -3.86 -8.19
C GLN A 101 -21.94 -3.16 -9.55
N LEU A 102 -20.98 -3.40 -10.45
CA LEU A 102 -20.96 -2.77 -11.77
C LEU A 102 -22.15 -3.20 -12.62
N ASP A 103 -22.71 -2.25 -13.37
CA ASP A 103 -23.63 -2.53 -14.47
C ASP A 103 -22.84 -2.60 -15.79
N TYR A 104 -22.59 -3.81 -16.27
CA TYR A 104 -21.81 -4.05 -17.49
C TYR A 104 -22.55 -3.67 -18.79
N GLY A 105 -23.85 -3.36 -18.72
CA GLY A 105 -24.60 -2.80 -19.85
C GLY A 105 -24.28 -1.34 -20.11
N VAL A 106 -23.74 -0.62 -19.11
CA VAL A 106 -23.43 0.80 -19.17
C VAL A 106 -21.92 1.01 -19.18
N VAL A 107 -21.36 1.23 -20.37
CA VAL A 107 -19.93 1.45 -20.58
C VAL A 107 -19.53 2.90 -20.26
N GLN A 108 -19.76 3.30 -19.01
CA GLN A 108 -19.37 4.59 -18.40
C GLN A 108 -18.69 4.32 -17.06
N CYS A 109 -17.88 5.28 -16.59
CA CYS A 109 -17.14 5.11 -15.34
C CYS A 109 -18.11 5.08 -14.15
N GLN A 110 -18.16 3.94 -13.47
CA GLN A 110 -19.06 3.69 -12.33
C GLN A 110 -18.32 3.62 -11.00
N ALA A 111 -17.03 3.30 -11.00
CA ALA A 111 -16.18 3.32 -9.82
C ALA A 111 -14.90 4.09 -10.06
N LEU A 112 -14.49 4.86 -9.06
CA LEU A 112 -13.22 5.57 -9.04
C LEU A 112 -12.37 5.10 -7.86
N VAL A 113 -11.16 4.62 -8.14
CA VAL A 113 -10.19 4.17 -7.14
C VAL A 113 -8.98 5.09 -7.16
N LEU A 114 -8.64 5.71 -6.02
CA LEU A 114 -7.41 6.47 -5.86
C LEU A 114 -6.36 5.64 -5.14
N ALA A 115 -5.12 5.77 -5.63
CA ALA A 115 -3.94 5.18 -5.01
C ALA A 115 -2.79 6.22 -4.93
N PRO A 116 -1.90 6.15 -3.93
CA PRO A 116 -0.82 7.13 -3.72
C PRO A 116 0.30 7.08 -4.76
N THR A 117 0.46 5.97 -5.50
CA THR A 117 1.54 5.77 -6.46
C THR A 117 1.01 5.26 -7.80
N ARG A 118 1.80 5.49 -8.86
CA ARG A 118 1.44 5.05 -10.22
C ARG A 118 1.50 3.54 -10.32
N GLU A 119 2.51 2.96 -9.68
CA GLU A 119 2.79 1.53 -9.62
C GLU A 119 1.65 0.79 -8.91
N LEU A 120 1.16 1.32 -7.79
CA LEU A 120 0.02 0.75 -7.08
C LEU A 120 -1.27 0.84 -7.91
N ALA A 121 -1.54 2.00 -8.54
CA ALA A 121 -2.71 2.15 -9.41
C ALA A 121 -2.70 1.13 -10.58
N GLN A 122 -1.54 0.93 -11.22
CA GLN A 122 -1.39 -0.10 -12.27
C GLN A 122 -1.53 -1.53 -11.71
N GLN A 123 -1.09 -1.78 -10.48
CA GLN A 123 -1.28 -3.09 -9.84
C GLN A 123 -2.77 -3.35 -9.58
N ILE A 124 -3.49 -2.39 -9.01
CA ILE A 124 -4.93 -2.50 -8.76
C ILE A 124 -5.69 -2.72 -10.08
N GLU A 125 -5.32 -1.99 -11.15
CA GLU A 125 -5.90 -2.18 -12.49
C GLU A 125 -5.75 -3.64 -12.98
N LYS A 126 -4.56 -4.23 -12.82
CA LYS A 126 -4.32 -5.64 -13.18
C LYS A 126 -5.13 -6.62 -12.33
N VAL A 127 -5.17 -6.42 -11.02
CA VAL A 127 -5.97 -7.25 -10.10
C VAL A 127 -7.43 -7.21 -10.50
N MET A 128 -7.98 -6.01 -10.73
CA MET A 128 -9.38 -5.82 -11.07
C MET A 128 -9.73 -6.42 -12.43
N ARG A 129 -8.83 -6.32 -13.43
CA ARG A 129 -9.01 -7.00 -14.72
C ARG A 129 -9.00 -8.52 -14.58
N ALA A 130 -8.09 -9.06 -13.78
CA ALA A 130 -7.97 -10.50 -13.62
C ALA A 130 -9.17 -11.09 -12.87
N LEU A 131 -9.63 -10.44 -11.80
CA LEU A 131 -10.85 -10.84 -11.08
C LEU A 131 -12.12 -10.67 -11.93
N GLY A 132 -12.15 -9.66 -12.81
CA GLY A 132 -13.28 -9.36 -13.68
C GLY A 132 -13.20 -9.92 -15.09
N ASP A 133 -12.28 -10.85 -15.37
CA ASP A 133 -12.01 -11.36 -16.73
C ASP A 133 -13.28 -11.98 -17.36
N TYR A 134 -14.02 -12.75 -16.58
CA TYR A 134 -15.29 -13.37 -16.99
C TYR A 134 -16.50 -12.43 -16.95
N LEU A 135 -16.33 -11.18 -16.51
CA LEU A 135 -17.38 -10.15 -16.48
C LEU A 135 -17.27 -9.17 -17.67
N GLY A 136 -16.17 -9.19 -18.41
CA GLY A 136 -15.93 -8.22 -19.48
C GLY A 136 -15.66 -6.79 -18.95
N VAL A 137 -15.08 -6.68 -17.75
CA VAL A 137 -14.79 -5.38 -17.13
C VAL A 137 -13.79 -4.58 -17.99
N LYS A 138 -13.96 -3.25 -17.99
CA LYS A 138 -13.06 -2.31 -18.64
C LYS A 138 -12.52 -1.38 -17.57
N VAL A 139 -11.23 -1.51 -17.27
CA VAL A 139 -10.54 -0.75 -16.23
C VAL A 139 -9.49 0.13 -16.90
N HIS A 140 -9.27 1.35 -16.44
CA HIS A 140 -8.17 2.19 -16.94
C HIS A 140 -7.35 2.80 -15.80
N ALA A 141 -6.04 2.78 -15.96
CA ALA A 141 -5.09 3.35 -15.01
C ALA A 141 -4.70 4.80 -15.39
N CYS A 142 -5.33 5.78 -14.76
CA CYS A 142 -5.05 7.22 -14.92
C CYS A 142 -3.86 7.64 -14.04
N VAL A 143 -2.64 7.54 -14.57
CA VAL A 143 -1.40 7.82 -13.81
C VAL A 143 -0.50 8.86 -14.47
N GLY A 144 0.04 9.80 -13.68
CA GLY A 144 0.78 10.95 -14.20
C GLY A 144 2.15 10.63 -14.81
N GLY A 145 2.37 10.87 -16.10
CA GLY A 145 3.60 10.58 -16.85
C GLY A 145 3.38 9.63 -18.04
N THR A 146 2.13 9.18 -18.24
CA THR A 146 1.64 8.63 -19.51
C THR A 146 1.08 9.76 -20.38
N SER A 147 0.84 9.47 -21.66
CA SER A 147 0.23 10.41 -22.62
C SER A 147 -1.17 10.81 -22.17
N VAL A 148 -1.35 12.10 -21.88
CA VAL A 148 -2.66 12.67 -21.54
C VAL A 148 -3.67 12.47 -22.67
N ARG A 149 -3.25 12.63 -23.93
CA ARG A 149 -4.14 12.44 -25.08
C ARG A 149 -4.67 11.00 -25.18
N GLU A 150 -3.84 10.02 -24.81
CA GLU A 150 -4.25 8.63 -24.83
C GLU A 150 -5.23 8.32 -23.70
N ASP A 151 -4.99 8.85 -22.49
CA ASP A 151 -5.96 8.74 -21.40
C ASP A 151 -7.32 9.33 -21.80
N GLN A 152 -7.34 10.52 -22.42
CA GLN A 152 -8.57 11.14 -22.91
C GLN A 152 -9.29 10.26 -23.93
N ARG A 153 -8.56 9.69 -24.89
CA ARG A 153 -9.11 8.79 -25.92
C ARG A 153 -9.75 7.55 -25.30
N ILE A 154 -9.06 6.91 -24.35
CA ILE A 154 -9.55 5.71 -23.66
C ILE A 154 -10.81 6.06 -22.84
N LEU A 155 -10.78 7.14 -22.06
CA LEU A 155 -11.92 7.55 -21.23
C LEU A 155 -13.15 7.90 -22.08
N GLN A 156 -12.95 8.57 -23.22
CA GLN A 156 -14.03 8.87 -24.18
C GLN A 156 -14.61 7.61 -24.83
N SER A 157 -13.80 6.56 -25.01
CA SER A 157 -14.28 5.26 -25.53
C SER A 157 -15.13 4.47 -24.51
N GLY A 158 -15.13 4.90 -23.25
CA GLY A 158 -15.91 4.30 -22.18
C GLY A 158 -15.16 3.18 -21.43
N VAL A 159 -15.09 3.32 -20.11
CA VAL A 159 -14.52 2.34 -19.18
C VAL A 159 -15.45 2.21 -17.98
N HIS A 160 -15.53 1.04 -17.37
CA HIS A 160 -16.38 0.80 -16.18
C HIS A 160 -15.73 1.32 -14.90
N VAL A 161 -14.39 1.24 -14.81
CA VAL A 161 -13.64 1.65 -13.62
C VAL A 161 -12.41 2.47 -14.02
N VAL A 162 -12.17 3.54 -13.28
CA VAL A 162 -10.90 4.28 -13.31
C VAL A 162 -10.14 4.03 -12.01
N VAL A 163 -8.87 3.67 -12.14
CA VAL A 163 -7.92 3.60 -11.04
C VAL A 163 -6.84 4.64 -11.31
N GLY A 164 -6.41 5.44 -10.34
CA GLY A 164 -5.40 6.45 -10.66
C GLY A 164 -4.79 7.16 -9.48
N THR A 165 -3.79 7.98 -9.78
CA THR A 165 -3.21 8.90 -8.79
C THR A 165 -4.04 10.19 -8.72
N PRO A 166 -4.18 10.83 -7.53
CA PRO A 166 -5.05 12.00 -7.36
C PRO A 166 -4.81 13.09 -8.42
N GLY A 167 -3.55 13.48 -8.64
CA GLY A 167 -3.22 14.53 -9.61
C GLY A 167 -3.68 14.26 -11.05
N ARG A 168 -3.53 13.03 -11.57
CA ARG A 168 -3.94 12.70 -12.95
C ARG A 168 -5.46 12.54 -13.06
N VAL A 169 -6.09 11.93 -12.06
CA VAL A 169 -7.55 11.81 -12.00
C VAL A 169 -8.21 13.19 -11.97
N PHE A 170 -7.71 14.09 -11.12
CA PHE A 170 -8.21 15.46 -11.01
C PHE A 170 -8.07 16.23 -12.33
N ASP A 171 -6.93 16.11 -13.03
CA ASP A 171 -6.76 16.70 -14.36
C ASP A 171 -7.78 16.16 -15.37
N MET A 172 -8.06 14.85 -15.36
CA MET A 172 -9.03 14.24 -16.28
C MET A 172 -10.46 14.68 -16.01
N LEU A 173 -10.84 14.86 -14.73
CA LEU A 173 -12.13 15.43 -14.33
C LEU A 173 -12.26 16.89 -14.75
N ARG A 174 -11.25 17.73 -14.47
CA ARG A 174 -11.24 19.16 -14.86
C ARG A 174 -11.35 19.36 -16.37
N ARG A 175 -10.74 18.48 -17.16
CA ARG A 175 -10.83 18.48 -18.62
C ARG A 175 -12.12 17.88 -19.16
N GLN A 176 -13.04 17.45 -18.30
CA GLN A 176 -14.28 16.74 -18.65
C GLN A 176 -14.05 15.49 -19.53
N SER A 177 -12.84 14.93 -19.46
CA SER A 177 -12.46 13.71 -20.18
C SER A 177 -12.89 12.48 -19.39
N LEU A 178 -12.79 12.55 -18.06
CA LEU A 178 -13.51 11.68 -17.14
C LEU A 178 -14.80 12.39 -16.72
N ARG A 179 -15.95 11.79 -17.02
CA ARG A 179 -17.26 12.31 -16.62
C ARG A 179 -17.72 11.63 -15.32
N PRO A 180 -18.10 12.39 -14.28
CA PRO A 180 -18.42 11.83 -12.97
C PRO A 180 -19.87 11.32 -12.87
N ASP A 181 -20.73 11.60 -13.85
CA ASP A 181 -22.19 11.44 -13.77
C ASP A 181 -22.65 10.02 -13.38
N TYR A 182 -21.89 9.00 -13.77
CA TYR A 182 -22.21 7.58 -13.51
C TYR A 182 -21.44 6.98 -12.32
N ILE A 183 -20.53 7.74 -11.70
CA ILE A 183 -19.68 7.25 -10.62
C ILE A 183 -20.55 7.09 -9.36
N LYS A 184 -20.70 5.84 -8.92
CA LYS A 184 -21.48 5.45 -7.74
C LYS A 184 -20.62 4.93 -6.58
N MET A 185 -19.33 4.68 -6.84
CA MET A 185 -18.37 4.21 -5.85
C MET A 185 -17.08 5.03 -5.90
N PHE A 186 -16.57 5.42 -4.74
CA PHE A 186 -15.28 6.08 -4.56
C PHE A 186 -14.43 5.32 -3.54
N VAL A 187 -13.25 4.88 -3.94
CA VAL A 187 -12.36 4.08 -3.09
C VAL A 187 -11.02 4.78 -2.92
N LEU A 188 -10.55 4.83 -1.67
CA LEU A 188 -9.22 5.29 -1.28
C LEU A 188 -8.41 4.07 -0.82
N ASP A 189 -7.39 3.67 -1.58
CA ASP A 189 -6.43 2.63 -1.17
C ASP A 189 -5.15 3.28 -0.63
N GLU A 190 -4.60 2.73 0.45
CA GLU A 190 -3.52 3.32 1.24
C GLU A 190 -3.81 4.79 1.62
N ALA A 191 -4.97 4.99 2.27
CA ALA A 191 -5.46 6.31 2.64
C ALA A 191 -4.52 7.07 3.57
N ASP A 192 -3.92 6.39 4.56
CA ASP A 192 -2.83 6.93 5.40
C ASP A 192 -1.73 7.62 4.56
N GLU A 193 -1.23 6.94 3.54
CA GLU A 193 -0.16 7.41 2.69
C GLU A 193 -0.57 8.56 1.77
N MET A 194 -1.80 8.54 1.26
CA MET A 194 -2.25 9.67 0.45
C MET A 194 -2.25 10.98 1.25
N LEU A 195 -2.47 10.92 2.56
CA LEU A 195 -2.46 12.08 3.44
C LEU A 195 -1.07 12.51 3.84
N SER A 196 -0.20 11.56 4.17
CA SER A 196 1.22 11.83 4.48
C SER A 196 1.92 12.60 3.34
N ARG A 197 1.51 12.35 2.10
CA ARG A 197 2.03 13.00 0.88
C ARG A 197 1.40 14.34 0.54
N GLY A 198 0.46 14.80 1.35
CA GLY A 198 -0.23 16.07 1.11
C GLY A 198 -1.27 16.00 -0.02
N PHE A 199 -1.80 14.83 -0.38
CA PHE A 199 -2.90 14.73 -1.35
C PHE A 199 -4.28 15.06 -0.76
N LYS A 200 -4.35 15.46 0.51
CA LYS A 200 -5.60 15.79 1.21
C LYS A 200 -6.51 16.74 0.42
N ASP A 201 -5.95 17.87 -0.04
CA ASP A 201 -6.72 18.88 -0.77
C ASP A 201 -7.16 18.35 -2.14
N GLN A 202 -6.30 17.61 -2.84
CA GLN A 202 -6.63 17.01 -4.13
C GLN A 202 -7.74 15.94 -4.01
N ILE A 203 -7.73 15.13 -2.94
CA ILE A 203 -8.80 14.17 -2.68
C ILE A 203 -10.13 14.90 -2.46
N TYR A 204 -10.10 16.00 -1.70
CA TYR A 204 -11.27 16.82 -1.45
C TYR A 204 -11.81 17.44 -2.75
N ASP A 205 -10.94 18.01 -3.58
CA ASP A 205 -11.31 18.60 -4.88
C ASP A 205 -11.86 17.57 -5.88
N ILE A 206 -11.38 16.32 -5.82
CA ILE A 206 -11.94 15.20 -6.59
C ILE A 206 -13.33 14.87 -6.06
N PHE A 207 -13.47 14.68 -4.75
CA PHE A 207 -14.74 14.28 -4.12
C PHE A 207 -15.86 15.29 -4.40
N GLN A 208 -15.56 16.59 -4.39
CA GLN A 208 -16.53 17.64 -4.71
C GLN A 208 -17.07 17.59 -6.15
N GLN A 209 -16.37 16.92 -7.08
CA GLN A 209 -16.83 16.74 -8.45
C GLN A 209 -17.65 15.46 -8.64
N LEU A 210 -17.74 14.60 -7.63
CA LEU A 210 -18.49 13.35 -7.70
C LEU A 210 -19.97 13.57 -7.37
N PRO A 211 -20.86 12.63 -7.77
CA PRO A 211 -22.28 12.72 -7.43
C PRO A 211 -22.53 12.73 -5.91
N ALA A 212 -23.58 13.45 -5.48
CA ALA A 212 -23.87 13.66 -4.06
C ALA A 212 -24.15 12.37 -3.27
N LYS A 213 -24.70 11.33 -3.92
CA LYS A 213 -24.93 10.02 -3.32
C LYS A 213 -23.92 9.03 -3.91
N ILE A 214 -22.84 8.82 -3.17
CA ILE A 214 -21.76 7.92 -3.56
C ILE A 214 -21.41 7.00 -2.39
N GLN A 215 -21.14 5.73 -2.69
CA GLN A 215 -20.59 4.79 -1.71
C GLN A 215 -19.09 5.04 -1.58
N VAL A 216 -18.58 5.12 -0.35
CA VAL A 216 -17.17 5.37 -0.08
C VAL A 216 -16.52 4.17 0.62
N GLY A 217 -15.36 3.74 0.10
CA GLY A 217 -14.54 2.71 0.70
C GLY A 217 -13.14 3.24 1.04
N VAL A 218 -12.71 3.12 2.28
CA VAL A 218 -11.37 3.54 2.74
C VAL A 218 -10.60 2.34 3.22
N PHE A 219 -9.48 2.04 2.55
CA PHE A 219 -8.65 0.87 2.80
C PHE A 219 -7.25 1.33 3.17
N SER A 220 -6.78 0.91 4.35
CA SER A 220 -5.54 1.43 4.90
C SER A 220 -4.82 0.40 5.77
N ALA A 221 -3.51 0.56 5.94
CA ALA A 221 -2.76 -0.27 6.89
C ALA A 221 -2.82 0.34 8.29
N THR A 222 -2.62 1.65 8.37
CA THR A 222 -2.80 2.44 9.58
C THR A 222 -4.01 3.36 9.41
N MET A 223 -4.61 3.80 10.52
CA MET A 223 -5.68 4.80 10.53
C MET A 223 -5.32 5.88 11.56
N PRO A 224 -4.34 6.76 11.23
CA PRO A 224 -4.03 7.89 12.09
C PRO A 224 -5.22 8.86 12.19
N PRO A 225 -5.25 9.74 13.21
CA PRO A 225 -6.30 10.75 13.40
C PRO A 225 -6.68 11.50 12.12
N GLU A 226 -5.69 11.88 11.33
CA GLU A 226 -5.86 12.64 10.09
C GLU A 226 -6.61 11.84 9.00
N ALA A 227 -6.34 10.53 8.92
CA ALA A 227 -7.07 9.62 8.04
C ALA A 227 -8.53 9.45 8.49
N LEU A 228 -8.76 9.34 9.79
CA LEU A 228 -10.11 9.25 10.36
C LEU A 228 -10.92 10.55 10.18
N GLU A 229 -10.31 11.72 10.34
CA GLU A 229 -10.97 13.01 10.10
C GLU A 229 -11.54 13.12 8.67
N ILE A 230 -10.83 12.54 7.69
CA ILE A 230 -11.29 12.51 6.31
C ILE A 230 -12.47 11.59 6.09
N THR A 231 -12.47 10.42 6.74
CA THR A 231 -13.62 9.50 6.67
C THR A 231 -14.90 10.17 7.18
N ARG A 232 -14.81 11.00 8.23
CA ARG A 232 -15.95 11.75 8.79
C ARG A 232 -16.54 12.79 7.83
N LYS A 233 -15.76 13.28 6.86
CA LYS A 233 -16.23 14.28 5.89
C LYS A 233 -16.92 13.67 4.67
N PHE A 234 -16.55 12.44 4.31
CA PHE A 234 -16.94 11.83 3.04
C PHE A 234 -17.84 10.62 3.19
N MET A 235 -17.89 10.02 4.39
CA MET A 235 -18.61 8.77 4.63
C MET A 235 -19.85 8.99 5.48
N ASN A 236 -20.88 8.20 5.22
CA ASN A 236 -22.12 8.18 5.96
C ASN A 236 -22.30 6.84 6.67
N LYS A 237 -22.19 6.86 8.00
CA LYS A 237 -22.34 5.69 8.88
C LYS A 237 -21.54 4.46 8.42
N PRO A 238 -20.22 4.56 8.20
CA PRO A 238 -19.45 3.45 7.65
C PRO A 238 -19.42 2.22 8.56
N VAL A 239 -19.37 1.05 7.95
CA VAL A 239 -18.98 -0.20 8.61
C VAL A 239 -17.48 -0.15 8.87
N ARG A 240 -17.09 -0.35 10.13
CA ARG A 240 -15.70 -0.30 10.54
C ARG A 240 -15.15 -1.71 10.76
N ILE A 241 -14.22 -2.11 9.91
CA ILE A 241 -13.59 -3.43 9.96
C ILE A 241 -12.13 -3.23 10.34
N LEU A 242 -11.82 -3.49 11.61
CA LEU A 242 -10.48 -3.35 12.15
C LEU A 242 -9.91 -4.73 12.48
N VAL A 243 -8.70 -4.99 12.01
CA VAL A 243 -7.85 -6.01 12.63
C VAL A 243 -7.21 -5.38 13.87
N LYS A 244 -7.28 -6.06 15.02
CA LYS A 244 -6.73 -5.53 16.28
C LYS A 244 -5.24 -5.24 16.13
N ARG A 245 -4.74 -4.22 16.85
CA ARG A 245 -3.33 -3.81 16.80
C ARG A 245 -2.37 -4.94 17.21
N ASP A 246 -2.75 -5.76 18.18
CA ASP A 246 -1.93 -6.90 18.61
C ASP A 246 -1.81 -8.00 17.53
N GLU A 247 -2.78 -8.04 16.60
CA GLU A 247 -2.76 -8.87 15.40
C GLU A 247 -2.17 -8.13 14.18
N LEU A 248 -1.61 -6.91 14.33
CA LEU A 248 -0.86 -6.21 13.26
C LEU A 248 0.61 -6.65 13.16
N THR A 249 1.07 -7.49 14.10
CA THR A 249 2.36 -8.15 13.97
C THR A 249 2.31 -9.08 12.76
N LEU A 250 3.26 -8.93 11.84
CA LEU A 250 3.36 -9.81 10.68
C LEU A 250 3.80 -11.18 11.21
N GLU A 251 2.85 -12.05 11.58
CA GLU A 251 3.08 -13.39 12.19
C GLU A 251 3.98 -14.33 11.34
N GLY A 252 4.46 -13.88 10.18
CA GLY A 252 5.43 -14.57 9.34
C GLY A 252 6.79 -13.87 9.20
N ILE A 253 7.01 -12.68 9.76
CA ILE A 253 8.25 -11.91 9.54
C ILE A 253 9.08 -11.82 10.81
N LYS A 254 10.25 -12.47 10.80
CA LYS A 254 11.25 -12.31 11.85
C LYS A 254 11.93 -10.95 11.68
N GLN A 255 12.01 -10.19 12.76
CA GLN A 255 12.52 -8.82 12.75
C GLN A 255 13.79 -8.75 13.58
N PHE A 256 14.88 -8.34 12.95
CA PHE A 256 16.18 -8.20 13.60
C PHE A 256 16.74 -6.80 13.44
N TYR A 257 17.62 -6.38 14.33
CA TYR A 257 18.47 -5.21 14.14
C TYR A 257 19.95 -5.59 14.22
N VAL A 258 20.78 -4.81 13.53
CA VAL A 258 22.23 -4.81 13.65
C VAL A 258 22.65 -3.43 14.10
N ASN A 259 23.28 -3.34 15.28
CA ASN A 259 23.89 -2.10 15.72
C ASN A 259 25.21 -1.90 14.99
N VAL A 260 25.21 -1.04 13.97
CA VAL A 260 26.40 -0.73 13.18
C VAL A 260 27.20 0.41 13.81
N GLU A 261 26.72 1.00 14.91
CA GLU A 261 27.21 2.21 15.60
C GLU A 261 27.29 3.49 14.75
N LYS A 262 27.95 3.41 13.58
CA LYS A 262 28.25 4.48 12.64
C LYS A 262 27.71 4.18 11.26
N GLU A 263 27.32 5.24 10.56
CA GLU A 263 26.80 5.19 9.19
C GLU A 263 27.77 4.54 8.18
N GLU A 264 29.06 4.80 8.33
CA GLU A 264 30.11 4.29 7.43
C GLU A 264 30.25 2.76 7.46
N TRP A 265 29.87 2.10 8.57
CA TRP A 265 29.98 0.65 8.75
C TRP A 265 28.78 -0.12 8.16
N LYS A 266 27.69 0.56 7.80
CA LYS A 266 26.53 -0.08 7.18
C LYS A 266 26.87 -0.77 5.86
N LEU A 267 27.75 -0.18 5.05
CA LEU A 267 28.08 -0.72 3.73
C LEU A 267 28.85 -2.03 3.83
N GLU A 268 29.80 -2.13 4.76
CA GLU A 268 30.56 -3.36 5.02
C GLU A 268 29.63 -4.43 5.59
N THR A 269 28.83 -4.09 6.60
CA THR A 269 27.81 -4.98 7.18
C THR A 269 26.85 -5.52 6.12
N LEU A 270 26.43 -4.68 5.16
CA LEU A 270 25.55 -5.09 4.07
C LEU A 270 26.21 -6.16 3.20
N CYS A 271 27.46 -5.95 2.79
CA CYS A 271 28.21 -6.90 1.96
C CYS A 271 28.39 -8.23 2.68
N ASP A 272 28.78 -8.22 3.96
CA ASP A 272 28.95 -9.43 4.78
C ASP A 272 27.66 -10.26 4.86
N LEU A 273 26.50 -9.60 4.96
CA LEU A 273 25.20 -10.26 4.92
C LEU A 273 24.95 -10.96 3.57
N TYR A 274 25.29 -10.31 2.45
CA TYR A 274 25.12 -10.92 1.12
C TYR A 274 26.09 -12.06 0.83
N GLU A 275 27.26 -12.09 1.48
CA GLU A 275 28.21 -13.20 1.38
C GLU A 275 27.77 -14.41 2.23
N THR A 276 27.13 -14.15 3.38
CA THR A 276 26.77 -15.20 4.34
C THR A 276 25.40 -15.83 4.06
N LEU A 277 24.46 -15.05 3.52
CA LEU A 277 23.07 -15.47 3.33
C LEU A 277 22.79 -15.95 1.89
N ALA A 278 22.16 -17.11 1.77
CA ALA A 278 21.60 -17.59 0.50
C ALA A 278 20.29 -16.84 0.16
N ILE A 279 20.42 -15.60 -0.33
CA ILE A 279 19.27 -14.72 -0.57
C ILE A 279 18.63 -15.03 -1.93
N THR A 280 17.31 -15.30 -1.92
CA THR A 280 16.51 -15.47 -3.14
C THR A 280 16.28 -14.13 -3.83
N GLN A 281 15.51 -13.25 -3.21
CA GLN A 281 15.36 -11.85 -3.56
C GLN A 281 15.23 -10.97 -2.32
N SER A 282 15.81 -9.77 -2.39
CA SER A 282 15.79 -8.80 -1.32
C SER A 282 15.44 -7.40 -1.78
N VAL A 283 14.88 -6.62 -0.86
CA VAL A 283 14.64 -5.19 -1.03
C VAL A 283 15.42 -4.42 0.03
N ILE A 284 16.18 -3.42 -0.39
CA ILE A 284 16.95 -2.53 0.48
C ILE A 284 16.29 -1.15 0.47
N PHE A 285 15.89 -0.67 1.64
CA PHE A 285 15.30 0.65 1.81
C PHE A 285 16.31 1.67 2.34
N VAL A 286 16.35 2.82 1.66
CA VAL A 286 17.12 4.01 2.04
C VAL A 286 16.23 5.25 2.01
N ASN A 287 16.55 6.27 2.82
CA ASN A 287 15.65 7.41 3.00
C ASN A 287 15.75 8.45 1.88
N THR A 288 16.85 8.48 1.11
CA THR A 288 17.09 9.53 0.11
C THR A 288 17.46 8.96 -1.25
N ARG A 289 17.06 9.67 -2.31
CA ARG A 289 17.34 9.30 -3.71
C ARG A 289 18.84 9.28 -3.99
N ARG A 290 19.57 10.29 -3.51
CA ARG A 290 21.03 10.35 -3.63
C ARG A 290 21.72 9.13 -3.01
N LYS A 291 21.15 8.61 -1.92
CA LYS A 291 21.69 7.42 -1.26
C LYS A 291 21.34 6.13 -1.99
N VAL A 292 20.20 6.07 -2.69
CA VAL A 292 19.90 4.98 -3.65
C VAL A 292 21.02 4.91 -4.69
N ASP A 293 21.33 6.03 -5.35
CA ASP A 293 22.36 6.07 -6.40
C ASP A 293 23.73 5.70 -5.85
N TRP A 294 24.12 6.32 -4.73
CA TRP A 294 25.40 6.05 -4.07
C TRP A 294 25.54 4.58 -3.66
N LEU A 295 24.52 3.98 -3.03
CA LEU A 295 24.59 2.60 -2.57
C LEU A 295 24.65 1.64 -3.76
N THR A 296 23.90 1.95 -4.82
CA THR A 296 23.90 1.20 -6.07
C THR A 296 25.30 1.15 -6.68
N ASP A 297 25.96 2.29 -6.80
CA ASP A 297 27.32 2.36 -7.34
C ASP A 297 28.33 1.60 -6.46
N LYS A 298 28.21 1.73 -5.13
CA LYS A 298 29.09 1.05 -4.17
C LYS A 298 28.90 -0.47 -4.13
N MET A 299 27.69 -0.96 -4.34
CA MET A 299 27.42 -2.39 -4.44
C MET A 299 27.90 -2.95 -5.78
N ARG A 300 27.67 -2.24 -6.89
CA ARG A 300 28.16 -2.63 -8.22
C ARG A 300 29.68 -2.65 -8.31
N SER A 301 30.37 -1.71 -7.65
CA SER A 301 31.84 -1.71 -7.60
C SER A 301 32.43 -2.89 -6.82
N ARG A 302 31.59 -3.62 -6.08
CA ARG A 302 31.93 -4.86 -5.36
C ARG A 302 31.30 -6.09 -6.03
N ASP A 303 31.02 -6.00 -7.32
CA ASP A 303 30.48 -7.08 -8.16
C ASP A 303 29.09 -7.62 -7.74
N HIS A 304 28.33 -6.88 -6.93
CA HIS A 304 26.94 -7.21 -6.66
C HIS A 304 26.03 -6.75 -7.81
N THR A 305 25.22 -7.67 -8.32
CA THR A 305 24.17 -7.35 -9.30
C THR A 305 22.96 -6.77 -8.58
N VAL A 306 22.80 -5.44 -8.65
CA VAL A 306 21.70 -4.71 -8.00
C VAL A 306 20.94 -3.85 -9.01
N SER A 307 19.62 -3.82 -8.83
CA SER A 307 18.72 -2.87 -9.48
C SER A 307 18.32 -1.79 -8.49
N ALA A 308 18.02 -0.60 -9.00
CA ALA A 308 17.71 0.54 -8.14
C ALA A 308 16.58 1.36 -8.73
N THR A 309 15.68 1.87 -7.89
CA THR A 309 14.55 2.68 -8.36
C THR A 309 14.19 3.79 -7.38
N HIS A 310 13.89 4.98 -7.90
CA HIS A 310 13.43 6.13 -7.11
C HIS A 310 12.60 7.11 -7.96
N GLY A 311 11.94 8.07 -7.29
CA GLY A 311 10.94 8.94 -7.92
C GLY A 311 11.42 9.93 -8.99
N ASP A 312 12.74 10.15 -9.14
CA ASP A 312 13.29 11.04 -10.19
C ASP A 312 13.55 10.31 -11.50
N MET A 313 13.46 8.97 -11.51
CA MET A 313 13.63 8.19 -12.72
C MET A 313 12.39 8.31 -13.62
N ASP A 314 12.63 8.28 -14.93
CA ASP A 314 11.54 8.21 -15.89
C ASP A 314 10.73 6.91 -15.70
N GLN A 315 9.45 6.96 -16.08
CA GLN A 315 8.56 5.82 -15.83
C GLN A 315 8.98 4.57 -16.62
N ASN A 316 9.46 4.73 -17.86
CA ASN A 316 9.80 3.59 -18.69
C ASN A 316 10.96 2.81 -18.07
N THR A 317 11.98 3.50 -17.57
CA THR A 317 13.09 2.91 -16.84
C THR A 317 12.61 2.21 -15.56
N ARG A 318 11.71 2.83 -14.79
CA ARG A 318 11.11 2.18 -13.61
C ARG A 318 10.37 0.90 -13.97
N ASP A 319 9.57 0.92 -15.03
CA ASP A 319 8.79 -0.23 -15.49
C ASP A 319 9.70 -1.39 -15.96
N ILE A 320 10.83 -1.08 -16.60
CA ILE A 320 11.86 -2.05 -16.99
C ILE A 320 12.49 -2.67 -15.74
N ILE A 321 12.95 -1.85 -14.79
CA ILE A 321 13.59 -2.31 -13.55
C ILE A 321 12.65 -3.20 -12.74
N MET A 322 11.38 -2.80 -12.64
CA MET A 322 10.37 -3.60 -11.94
C MET A 322 10.08 -4.92 -12.65
N ARG A 323 10.18 -4.97 -13.99
CA ARG A 323 10.04 -6.22 -14.75
C ARG A 323 11.23 -7.15 -14.54
N GLU A 324 12.45 -6.61 -14.54
CA GLU A 324 13.67 -7.36 -14.27
C GLU A 324 13.67 -7.92 -12.84
N PHE A 325 13.25 -7.12 -11.86
CA PHE A 325 13.13 -7.58 -10.48
C PHE A 325 12.03 -8.65 -10.34
N ARG A 326 10.84 -8.47 -10.91
CA ARG A 326 9.75 -9.49 -10.84
C ARG A 326 10.09 -10.79 -11.54
N SER A 327 10.92 -10.76 -12.59
CA SER A 327 11.34 -11.97 -13.31
C SER A 327 12.49 -12.70 -12.64
N GLY A 328 13.12 -12.10 -11.63
CA GLY A 328 14.29 -12.67 -10.95
C GLY A 328 15.62 -12.42 -11.67
N SER A 329 15.62 -11.68 -12.79
CA SER A 329 16.84 -11.25 -13.48
C SER A 329 17.74 -10.40 -12.57
N SER A 330 17.12 -9.63 -11.67
CA SER A 330 17.80 -8.98 -10.56
C SER A 330 17.27 -9.50 -9.24
N ARG A 331 18.17 -9.83 -8.32
CA ARG A 331 17.82 -10.38 -6.99
C ARG A 331 17.77 -9.32 -5.91
N VAL A 332 18.37 -8.14 -6.13
CA VAL A 332 18.45 -7.07 -5.13
C VAL A 332 17.86 -5.80 -5.71
N LEU A 333 16.88 -5.22 -5.01
CA LEU A 333 16.28 -3.93 -5.35
C LEU A 333 16.59 -2.90 -4.28
N ILE A 334 17.28 -1.81 -4.64
CA ILE A 334 17.52 -0.66 -3.77
C ILE A 334 16.47 0.42 -4.08
N THR A 335 15.78 0.93 -3.07
CA THR A 335 14.71 1.91 -3.30
C THR A 335 14.46 2.84 -2.10
N THR A 336 13.73 3.93 -2.33
CA THR A 336 13.14 4.76 -1.27
C THR A 336 11.73 4.31 -0.88
N ASP A 337 11.21 4.90 0.21
CA ASP A 337 9.83 4.74 0.69
C ASP A 337 8.77 5.00 -0.38
N LEU A 338 9.05 5.90 -1.32
CA LEU A 338 8.10 6.31 -2.35
C LEU A 338 7.59 5.11 -3.15
N LEU A 339 8.47 4.14 -3.39
CA LEU A 339 8.21 2.93 -4.15
C LEU A 339 8.08 1.70 -3.24
N ALA A 340 8.30 1.82 -1.93
CA ALA A 340 8.07 0.74 -0.96
C ALA A 340 6.63 0.23 -0.99
N ARG A 341 5.69 1.09 -1.38
CA ARG A 341 4.25 0.83 -1.40
C ARG A 341 3.77 0.48 -2.81
N GLY A 342 3.00 -0.60 -2.93
CA GLY A 342 2.56 -1.15 -4.22
C GLY A 342 3.58 -1.97 -5.04
N ILE A 343 4.79 -2.24 -4.53
CA ILE A 343 5.60 -3.32 -5.11
C ILE A 343 5.02 -4.66 -4.63
N ASP A 344 4.33 -5.36 -5.53
CA ASP A 344 3.97 -6.76 -5.36
C ASP A 344 5.01 -7.64 -6.04
N VAL A 345 5.92 -8.16 -5.22
CA VAL A 345 6.93 -9.15 -5.62
C VAL A 345 6.81 -10.28 -4.62
N GLN A 346 6.12 -11.34 -5.02
CA GLN A 346 5.78 -12.48 -4.17
C GLN A 346 7.01 -13.26 -3.66
N GLN A 347 8.17 -13.06 -4.29
CA GLN A 347 9.41 -13.80 -4.05
C GLN A 347 10.40 -13.10 -3.11
N VAL A 348 10.05 -11.96 -2.51
CA VAL A 348 10.94 -11.27 -1.55
C VAL A 348 10.95 -12.02 -0.21
N SER A 349 12.09 -12.60 0.15
CA SER A 349 12.29 -13.27 1.44
C SER A 349 12.97 -12.38 2.48
N LEU A 350 13.75 -11.38 2.03
CA LEU A 350 14.54 -10.50 2.90
C LEU A 350 14.25 -9.02 2.62
N VAL A 351 13.98 -8.25 3.68
CA VAL A 351 13.94 -6.79 3.65
C VAL A 351 15.08 -6.25 4.49
N ILE A 352 15.88 -5.34 3.94
CA ILE A 352 16.94 -4.64 4.67
C ILE A 352 16.54 -3.16 4.77
N ASN A 353 16.31 -2.68 5.98
CA ASN A 353 16.24 -1.26 6.27
C ASN A 353 17.66 -0.75 6.48
N TYR A 354 18.31 -0.33 5.39
CA TYR A 354 19.65 0.28 5.46
C TYR A 354 19.58 1.60 6.24
N ASP A 355 18.50 2.35 6.05
CA ASP A 355 18.08 3.41 6.95
C ASP A 355 16.79 3.02 7.64
N LEU A 356 16.64 3.34 8.93
CA LEU A 356 15.32 3.27 9.56
C LEU A 356 14.35 4.25 8.88
N PRO A 357 13.05 3.93 8.80
CA PRO A 357 12.06 4.86 8.27
C PRO A 357 12.00 6.12 9.12
N THR A 358 11.72 7.26 8.47
CA THR A 358 11.60 8.56 9.14
C THR A 358 10.36 8.68 10.03
N GLN A 359 9.38 7.81 9.82
CA GLN A 359 8.14 7.73 10.60
C GLN A 359 7.86 6.26 10.95
N PRO A 360 7.44 5.95 12.19
CA PRO A 360 7.12 4.58 12.60
C PRO A 360 6.12 3.91 11.66
N GLU A 361 5.09 4.65 11.20
CA GLU A 361 4.04 4.14 10.32
C GLU A 361 4.57 3.49 9.03
N ASN A 362 5.69 3.99 8.48
CA ASN A 362 6.27 3.47 7.25
C ASN A 362 6.95 2.10 7.44
N TYR A 363 7.33 1.74 8.67
CA TYR A 363 8.06 0.51 8.98
C TYR A 363 7.31 -0.73 8.49
N LEU A 364 6.02 -0.84 8.82
CA LEU A 364 5.20 -1.99 8.45
C LEU A 364 5.05 -2.13 6.92
N HIS A 365 5.03 -1.02 6.19
CA HIS A 365 4.93 -1.06 4.73
C HIS A 365 6.21 -1.56 4.07
N ARG A 366 7.37 -1.21 4.64
CA ARG A 366 8.67 -1.71 4.21
C ARG A 366 8.80 -3.21 4.47
N ILE A 367 8.61 -3.64 5.71
CA ILE A 367 8.85 -5.05 6.07
C ILE A 367 7.78 -5.99 5.47
N GLY A 368 6.53 -5.52 5.33
CA GLY A 368 5.43 -6.24 4.68
C GLY A 368 5.58 -6.43 3.16
N ARG A 369 6.75 -6.09 2.59
CA ARG A 369 7.15 -6.59 1.26
C ARG A 369 7.57 -8.06 1.30
N SER A 370 8.09 -8.54 2.43
CA SER A 370 8.33 -9.95 2.69
C SER A 370 7.14 -10.61 3.40
N GLY A 371 7.12 -11.94 3.46
CA GLY A 371 6.14 -12.69 4.26
C GLY A 371 4.68 -12.64 3.78
N ARG A 372 4.45 -12.38 2.49
CA ARG A 372 3.09 -12.35 1.92
C ARG A 372 2.45 -13.74 1.87
N PHE A 373 1.12 -13.78 2.06
CA PHE A 373 0.31 -15.00 1.98
C PHE A 373 0.80 -16.14 2.90
N GLY A 374 1.26 -15.80 4.11
CA GLY A 374 1.71 -16.78 5.11
C GLY A 374 3.12 -17.34 4.87
N ARG A 375 3.88 -16.81 3.90
CA ARG A 375 5.31 -17.13 3.75
C ARG A 375 6.11 -16.56 4.91
N LYS A 376 7.23 -17.20 5.24
CA LYS A 376 8.19 -16.65 6.19
C LYS A 376 9.00 -15.54 5.50
N GLY A 377 9.27 -14.46 6.23
CA GLY A 377 10.12 -13.36 5.80
C GLY A 377 11.08 -12.94 6.91
N VAL A 378 12.14 -12.23 6.52
CA VAL A 378 13.10 -11.64 7.46
C VAL A 378 13.23 -10.16 7.16
N ALA A 379 13.21 -9.34 8.21
CA ALA A 379 13.51 -7.92 8.15
C ALA A 379 14.74 -7.62 9.01
N ILE A 380 15.79 -7.03 8.41
CA ILE A 380 17.01 -6.62 9.11
C ILE A 380 17.10 -5.11 9.10
N ASN A 381 17.32 -4.51 10.28
CA ASN A 381 17.37 -3.07 10.48
C ASN A 381 18.78 -2.64 10.85
N PHE A 382 19.39 -1.76 10.06
CA PHE A 382 20.66 -1.16 10.46
C PHE A 382 20.41 0.05 11.34
N VAL A 383 21.03 0.03 12.51
CA VAL A 383 20.79 1.01 13.58
C VAL A 383 22.13 1.62 13.96
N THR A 384 22.22 2.93 13.83
CA THR A 384 23.31 3.73 14.40
C THR A 384 22.93 4.24 15.79
N ARG A 385 23.86 4.90 16.49
CA ARG A 385 23.56 5.50 17.80
C ARG A 385 22.42 6.53 17.76
N ASP A 386 22.28 7.24 16.65
CA ASP A 386 21.21 8.24 16.47
C ASP A 386 19.85 7.58 16.17
N ASP A 387 19.84 6.33 15.73
CA ASP A 387 18.66 5.57 15.32
C ASP A 387 17.99 4.81 16.49
N GLU A 388 18.66 4.66 17.63
CA GLU A 388 18.16 3.87 18.78
C GLU A 388 16.77 4.34 19.24
N ARG A 389 16.55 5.66 19.28
CA ARG A 389 15.26 6.24 19.65
C ARG A 389 14.17 5.89 18.63
N MET A 390 14.48 5.95 17.33
CA MET A 390 13.51 5.61 16.29
C MET A 390 13.14 4.13 16.34
N LEU A 391 14.11 3.23 16.58
CA LEU A 391 13.82 1.81 16.78
C LEU A 391 12.91 1.59 18.00
N PHE A 392 13.18 2.29 19.10
CA PHE A 392 12.32 2.24 20.29
C PHE A 392 10.90 2.73 19.99
N ASP A 393 10.76 3.84 19.26
CA ASP A 393 9.46 4.38 18.87
C ASP A 393 8.70 3.41 17.96
N ILE A 394 9.36 2.73 17.02
CA ILE A 394 8.77 1.67 16.17
C ILE A 394 8.28 0.49 17.02
N GLN A 395 9.13 -0.03 17.92
CA GLN A 395 8.78 -1.16 18.79
C GLN A 395 7.57 -0.83 19.66
N LYS A 396 7.56 0.38 20.25
CA LYS A 396 6.45 0.88 21.06
C LYS A 396 5.17 1.08 20.23
N PHE A 397 5.29 1.65 19.04
CA PHE A 397 4.14 1.97 18.18
C PHE A 397 3.39 0.70 17.72
N TYR A 398 4.14 -0.34 17.37
CA TYR A 398 3.56 -1.61 16.91
C TYR A 398 3.45 -2.68 17.99
N ASN A 399 3.90 -2.40 19.22
CA ASN A 399 3.98 -3.37 20.31
C ASN A 399 4.74 -4.65 19.88
N VAL A 400 5.89 -4.46 19.23
CA VAL A 400 6.77 -5.54 18.75
C VAL A 400 8.12 -5.49 19.43
N VAL A 401 8.79 -6.65 19.48
CA VAL A 401 10.20 -6.76 19.87
C VAL A 401 11.01 -7.04 18.61
N VAL A 402 11.97 -6.17 18.32
CA VAL A 402 12.96 -6.37 17.25
C VAL A 402 14.22 -6.91 17.92
N GLU A 403 14.54 -8.17 17.66
CA GLU A 403 15.66 -8.85 18.32
C GLU A 403 17.01 -8.43 17.71
N GLU A 404 18.09 -8.57 18.46
CA GLU A 404 19.42 -8.42 17.87
C GLU A 404 19.69 -9.58 16.90
N LEU A 405 20.30 -9.28 15.74
CA LEU A 405 20.61 -10.30 14.74
C LEU A 405 21.59 -11.33 15.33
N PRO A 406 21.23 -12.63 15.39
CA PRO A 406 22.12 -13.64 15.94
C PRO A 406 23.35 -13.83 15.04
N SER A 407 24.48 -14.20 15.65
CA SER A 407 25.74 -14.42 14.90
C SER A 407 25.64 -15.55 13.87
N ASN A 408 24.76 -16.54 14.10
CA ASN A 408 24.43 -17.54 13.08
C ASN A 408 23.20 -17.09 12.29
N VAL A 409 23.46 -16.47 11.14
CA VAL A 409 22.43 -15.96 10.23
C VAL A 409 22.05 -16.95 9.11
N ALA A 410 22.82 -18.02 8.90
CA ALA A 410 22.63 -18.93 7.77
C ALA A 410 21.28 -19.67 7.81
N ASP A 411 20.72 -19.90 9.00
CA ASP A 411 19.45 -20.61 9.21
C ASP A 411 18.21 -19.67 9.25
N LEU A 412 18.38 -18.37 8.96
CA LEU A 412 17.29 -17.39 9.06
C LEU A 412 16.37 -17.36 7.83
N LEU A 413 16.88 -17.71 6.65
CA LEU A 413 16.19 -17.70 5.35
C LEU A 413 16.04 -19.13 4.82
#